data_AF-A0A1H2S9Q9-F1
#
_entry.id   AF-A0A1H2S9Q9-F1
#
_cell.length_a   1.000
_cell.length_b   1.000
_cell.length_c   1.000
_cell.angle_alpha   90.00
_cell.angle_beta   90.00
_cell.angle_gamma   90.00
#
_symmetry.space_group_name_H-M   'P 1'
#
loop_
_entity.id
_entity.type
_entity.pdbx_description
1 polymer ?
#
loop_
_entity_poly.entity_id
_entity_poly.type
_entity_poly.pdbx_seq_one_letter_code
_entity_poly.pdbx_strand_id
1 'polypeptide(L)'
;MKVITSTKISKIKPLYVVLGILFLTTGLFFVRPYQSQAKDLAPVLLSLSLQPGGDNYYQATLTWEARPGTKYLIYRKRCGGHYQYLDTILSNRTVGSYTDRHMPSCRDYTYTVCSLDDSLFGTGRSSYDASGLTSLRGEEAPSCRYTNLDATIRWKPMKGADGYRIYRKFEGGKYHLIGDVHGHTGIYRDIFHNTMKKSTRRAYLLNDYYMDPSNSCTKYRVRAYRWGSSLAKISLSSYAKDGAFALNTPAIIGLDTDKNGGSRLTFSRVPWADFYRVKRGYRSKNHSYHWEEVAYIRQGEEAYLSCHITPRPDRPYCTVIAYKKLSSNRELSSDFEKNFQINHRNFQDKSILFIGDSLTYGSPYKTQLSRYLYSYPRRIHELTGVNYYNAAIPGATLGYNPVQLASFHRYRIISDVLPPLRMGQTPQTHIKGLLDKNSTPLDDFDVVVLCAGTNDYTDQIPLGRPNDSKTTTYYGALNRFFTAIASANQIRAGAGKKPIQIVLPDLFYSDRTTRFDIRNNRFTKKNGIGLTLKDYQKAINTIRKKYTKKGLAIHRFRTQHIITHVNCPVATADNLHMTKTTYARYGNELSAFLIKNVLTSGLPRKNRP
;
A
#
# COMPACT_ATOMS: atom_id res chain seq x y z
N MET A 1 24.39 -43.00 58.08
CA MET A 1 24.52 -41.55 58.32
C MET A 1 23.44 -40.85 57.49
N LYS A 2 22.26 -40.48 58.03
CA LYS A 2 21.94 -39.16 58.66
C LYS A 2 22.73 -38.03 57.98
N VAL A 3 22.10 -37.04 57.32
CA VAL A 3 21.21 -36.01 57.89
C VAL A 3 20.17 -35.50 56.87
N ILE A 4 19.00 -35.11 57.40
CA ILE A 4 17.79 -34.52 56.80
C ILE A 4 17.90 -32.98 56.75
N THR A 5 17.30 -32.30 55.74
CA THR A 5 16.39 -31.12 55.85
C THR A 5 16.14 -30.52 54.44
N SER A 6 14.92 -30.55 53.92
CA SER A 6 13.92 -29.45 53.83
C SER A 6 14.42 -28.21 53.03
N THR A 7 13.71 -27.54 52.12
CA THR A 7 12.27 -27.24 52.01
C THR A 7 12.00 -26.65 50.60
N LYS A 8 10.74 -26.73 50.14
CA LYS A 8 10.19 -26.15 48.90
C LYS A 8 10.53 -24.65 48.68
N ILE A 9 10.88 -24.28 47.45
CA ILE A 9 10.70 -22.90 46.92
C ILE A 9 9.87 -22.98 45.64
N SER A 10 8.78 -22.20 45.63
CA SER A 10 7.75 -22.11 44.61
C SER A 10 8.12 -21.15 43.48
N LYS A 11 7.48 -21.41 42.32
CA LYS A 11 7.56 -20.66 41.05
C LYS A 11 7.22 -19.17 41.21
N ILE A 12 8.02 -18.29 40.60
CA ILE A 12 7.68 -16.87 40.40
C ILE A 12 7.44 -16.62 38.89
N LYS A 13 6.23 -16.16 38.56
CA LYS A 13 5.88 -15.44 37.33
C LYS A 13 5.80 -13.94 37.68
N PRO A 14 6.21 -12.99 36.81
CA PRO A 14 5.88 -11.59 37.01
C PRO A 14 4.48 -11.31 36.43
N LEU A 15 3.56 -10.85 37.28
CA LEU A 15 2.23 -10.37 36.92
C LEU A 15 2.23 -8.84 37.07
N TYR A 16 1.87 -8.13 36.00
CA TYR A 16 1.61 -6.70 36.01
C TYR A 16 0.34 -6.42 36.81
N VAL A 17 0.44 -5.64 37.88
CA VAL A 17 -0.72 -5.16 38.66
C VAL A 17 -1.19 -3.82 38.10
N VAL A 18 -2.43 -3.80 37.64
CA VAL A 18 -3.26 -2.62 37.41
C VAL A 18 -3.82 -2.20 38.78
N LEU A 19 -3.54 -0.98 39.22
CA LEU A 19 -4.19 -0.38 40.39
C LEU A 19 -5.21 0.65 39.90
N GLY A 20 -6.47 0.26 39.92
CA GLY A 20 -7.60 1.17 40.12
C GLY A 20 -7.89 1.20 41.62
N ILE A 21 -7.98 2.40 42.20
CA ILE A 21 -8.48 2.59 43.56
C ILE A 21 -9.70 3.49 43.48
N LEU A 22 -10.84 2.91 43.84
CA LEU A 22 -12.07 3.57 44.24
C LEU A 22 -11.98 3.78 45.76
N PHE A 23 -12.17 5.00 46.26
CA PHE A 23 -12.41 5.24 47.68
C PHE A 23 -13.76 5.93 47.86
N LEU A 24 -14.70 5.20 48.44
CA LEU A 24 -15.77 5.76 49.28
C LEU A 24 -15.16 5.96 50.68
N THR A 25 -15.22 7.17 51.21
CA THR A 25 -15.15 7.40 52.66
C THR A 25 -16.10 8.53 53.06
N THR A 26 -16.93 8.22 54.04
CA THR A 26 -17.81 9.09 54.81
C THR A 26 -17.01 10.09 55.65
N GLY A 27 -17.62 11.26 55.90
CA GLY A 27 -16.93 12.46 56.36
C GLY A 27 -16.44 12.49 57.81
N LEU A 28 -15.50 13.42 58.01
CA LEU A 28 -15.29 14.18 59.24
C LEU A 28 -14.67 15.51 58.81
N PHE A 29 -15.46 16.57 58.90
CA PHE A 29 -15.04 17.94 58.64
C PHE A 29 -14.05 18.38 59.72
N PHE A 30 -12.76 18.37 59.40
CA PHE A 30 -11.81 19.29 60.00
C PHE A 30 -11.58 20.42 59.01
N VAL A 31 -12.20 21.57 59.28
CA VAL A 31 -11.85 22.84 58.67
C VAL A 31 -10.40 23.14 59.07
N ARG A 32 -9.45 22.79 58.21
CA ARG A 32 -8.11 23.36 58.31
C ARG A 32 -8.21 24.81 57.84
N PRO A 33 -7.72 25.79 58.62
CA PRO A 33 -7.64 27.16 58.14
C PRO A 33 -6.78 27.18 56.87
N TYR A 34 -7.32 27.83 55.84
CA TYR A 34 -6.66 28.11 54.57
C TYR A 34 -5.40 28.95 54.84
N GLN A 35 -4.26 28.30 55.05
CA GLN A 35 -2.98 28.99 55.05
C GLN A 35 -2.57 29.25 53.59
N SER A 36 -2.59 30.53 53.25
CA SER A 36 -2.17 31.10 51.98
C SER A 36 -0.68 30.82 51.71
N GLN A 37 -0.38 29.90 50.82
CA GLN A 37 0.99 29.71 50.30
C GLN A 37 0.97 29.54 48.77
N ALA A 38 0.39 30.51 48.06
CA ALA A 38 0.41 30.55 46.59
C ALA A 38 0.50 31.99 46.05
N LYS A 39 1.15 32.90 46.77
CA LYS A 39 1.16 34.32 46.42
C LYS A 39 2.18 34.74 45.33
N ASP A 40 3.14 33.89 44.94
CA ASP A 40 4.28 34.37 44.12
C ASP A 40 4.74 33.50 42.94
N LEU A 41 4.17 32.32 42.72
CA LEU A 41 4.68 31.44 41.66
C LEU A 41 4.04 31.76 40.30
N ALA A 42 4.89 32.13 39.34
CA ALA A 42 4.49 32.29 37.95
C ALA A 42 3.80 31.04 37.40
N PRO A 43 2.74 31.17 36.59
CA PRO A 43 2.11 30.01 35.96
C PRO A 43 3.12 29.26 35.09
N VAL A 44 3.10 27.92 35.16
CA VAL A 44 4.03 27.07 34.43
C VAL A 44 3.63 27.01 32.96
N LEU A 45 4.47 27.59 32.09
CA LEU A 45 4.31 27.43 30.65
C LEU A 45 4.49 25.96 30.24
N LEU A 46 3.63 25.51 29.33
CA LEU A 46 3.64 24.14 28.82
C LEU A 46 4.10 24.09 27.37
N SER A 47 3.44 24.86 26.48
CA SER A 47 3.79 24.84 25.07
C SER A 47 3.50 26.14 24.33
N LEU A 48 4.27 26.38 23.27
CA LEU A 48 4.01 27.40 22.26
C LEU A 48 4.01 26.74 20.88
N SER A 49 2.87 26.71 20.22
CA SER A 49 2.69 26.03 18.94
C SER A 49 2.35 27.01 17.83
N LEU A 50 3.15 27.01 16.75
CA LEU A 50 2.80 27.78 15.56
C LEU A 50 1.92 26.98 14.59
N GLN A 51 0.97 27.65 13.95
CA GLN A 51 0.22 27.15 12.81
C GLN A 51 0.36 28.11 11.63
N PRO A 52 0.30 27.61 10.38
CA PRO A 52 0.26 28.48 9.21
C PRO A 52 -0.94 29.44 9.27
N GLY A 53 -0.69 30.75 9.17
CA GLY A 53 -1.72 31.78 9.05
C GLY A 53 -1.96 32.19 7.59
N GLY A 54 -2.30 33.47 7.41
CA GLY A 54 -2.28 34.15 6.11
C GLY A 54 -0.85 34.61 5.75
N ASP A 55 -0.69 35.31 4.63
CA ASP A 55 0.61 35.46 3.95
C ASP A 55 1.71 36.10 4.81
N ASN A 56 1.34 36.89 5.84
CA ASN A 56 2.29 37.65 6.66
C ASN A 56 2.28 37.29 8.16
N TYR A 57 1.55 36.25 8.55
CA TYR A 57 1.38 35.91 9.97
C TYR A 57 1.30 34.41 10.24
N TYR A 58 1.74 34.04 11.44
CA TYR A 58 1.45 32.75 12.05
C TYR A 58 0.33 32.91 13.09
N GLN A 59 -0.36 31.82 13.38
CA GLN A 59 -1.17 31.71 14.60
C GLN A 59 -0.31 31.02 15.68
N ALA A 60 -0.09 31.68 16.81
CA ALA A 60 0.72 31.16 17.90
C ALA A 60 -0.17 30.81 19.10
N THR A 61 -0.28 29.52 19.42
CA THR A 61 -1.05 29.04 20.56
C THR A 61 -0.14 28.77 21.75
N LEU A 62 -0.33 29.52 22.83
CA LEU A 62 0.35 29.36 24.12
C LEU A 62 -0.53 28.54 25.06
N THR A 63 0.06 27.58 25.79
CA THR A 63 -0.62 26.84 26.85
C THR A 63 0.19 26.85 28.14
N TRP A 64 -0.51 26.84 29.28
CA TRP A 64 0.08 26.87 30.62
C TRP A 64 -0.78 26.07 31.61
N GLU A 65 -0.19 25.66 32.73
CA GLU A 65 -0.94 25.11 33.86
C GLU A 65 -1.82 26.20 34.47
N ALA A 66 -3.11 25.92 34.58
CA ALA A 66 -4.10 26.88 35.02
C ALA A 66 -4.91 26.37 36.21
N ARG A 67 -5.58 27.30 36.88
CA ARG A 67 -6.58 27.04 37.91
C ARG A 67 -7.95 27.48 37.37
N PRO A 68 -9.00 26.65 37.50
CA PRO A 68 -10.36 27.07 37.20
C PRO A 68 -10.74 28.34 37.97
N GLY A 69 -11.44 29.26 37.33
CA GLY A 69 -11.86 30.55 37.90
C GLY A 69 -10.78 31.63 37.95
N THR A 70 -9.54 31.34 37.53
CA THR A 70 -8.44 32.31 37.57
C THR A 70 -8.30 33.07 36.25
N LYS A 71 -8.11 34.40 36.31
CA LYS A 71 -7.78 35.23 35.14
C LYS A 71 -6.27 35.25 34.90
N TYR A 72 -5.87 35.25 33.64
CA TYR A 72 -4.47 35.21 33.21
C TYR A 72 -4.18 36.32 32.21
N LEU A 73 -3.13 37.11 32.43
CA LEU A 73 -2.67 38.11 31.46
C LEU A 73 -1.60 37.49 30.57
N ILE A 74 -1.77 37.65 29.27
CA ILE A 74 -0.87 37.11 28.26
C ILE A 74 -0.01 38.22 27.71
N TYR A 75 1.29 37.94 27.58
CA TYR A 75 2.26 38.89 27.07
C TYR A 75 3.12 38.31 25.98
N ARG A 76 3.64 39.18 25.12
CA ARG A 76 4.58 38.85 24.05
C ARG A 76 5.65 39.93 23.92
N LYS A 77 6.90 39.54 23.66
CA LYS A 77 8.00 40.45 23.32
C LYS A 77 8.76 40.00 22.09
N ARG A 78 9.47 40.93 21.46
CA ARG A 78 10.54 40.65 20.49
C ARG A 78 11.83 40.32 21.23
N CYS A 79 12.77 39.66 20.55
CA CYS A 79 14.13 39.49 21.07
C CYS A 79 14.73 40.87 21.44
N GLY A 80 15.25 40.99 22.67
CA GLY A 80 15.81 42.24 23.20
C GLY A 80 14.80 43.34 23.56
N GLY A 81 13.49 43.13 23.37
CA GLY A 81 12.44 44.10 23.70
C GLY A 81 11.73 43.83 25.03
N HIS A 82 10.72 44.67 25.33
CA HIS A 82 9.88 44.53 26.53
C HIS A 82 8.58 43.75 26.24
N TYR A 83 8.01 43.12 27.27
CA TYR A 83 6.74 42.41 27.20
C TYR A 83 5.57 43.37 27.00
N GLN A 84 4.79 43.12 25.95
CA GLN A 84 3.56 43.85 25.64
C GLN A 84 2.37 42.97 26.00
N TYR A 85 1.38 43.56 26.65
CA TYR A 85 0.11 42.91 26.95
C TYR A 85 -0.63 42.58 25.65
N LEU A 86 -1.20 41.36 25.59
CA LEU A 86 -2.01 40.91 24.48
C LEU A 86 -3.47 40.73 24.85
N ASP A 87 -3.76 40.04 25.96
CA ASP A 87 -5.12 39.70 26.35
C ASP A 87 -5.22 39.23 27.81
N THR A 88 -6.44 39.19 28.35
CA THR A 88 -6.78 38.61 29.65
C THR A 88 -7.75 37.45 29.47
N ILE A 89 -7.35 36.26 29.89
CA ILE A 89 -8.12 35.02 29.72
C ILE A 89 -8.60 34.48 31.07
N LEU A 90 -9.91 34.33 31.24
CA LEU A 90 -10.49 33.55 32.34
C LEU A 90 -10.38 32.05 32.00
N SER A 91 -9.60 31.30 32.79
CA SER A 91 -9.55 29.84 32.63
C SER A 91 -10.58 29.17 33.52
N ASN A 92 -11.41 28.32 32.95
CA ASN A 92 -12.32 27.43 33.70
C ASN A 92 -11.80 25.98 33.75
N ARG A 93 -10.51 25.79 33.44
CA ARG A 93 -9.86 24.48 33.30
C ARG A 93 -8.50 24.48 34.00
N THR A 94 -7.94 23.29 34.15
CA THR A 94 -6.59 23.06 34.69
C THR A 94 -5.47 23.36 33.69
N VAL A 95 -5.82 23.62 32.42
CA VAL A 95 -4.88 24.05 31.37
C VAL A 95 -5.46 25.26 30.67
N GLY A 96 -4.73 26.37 30.73
CA GLY A 96 -5.04 27.61 30.04
C GLY A 96 -4.52 27.58 28.60
N SER A 97 -5.20 28.32 27.72
CA SER A 97 -4.82 28.43 26.31
C SER A 97 -5.15 29.82 25.77
N TYR A 98 -4.24 30.39 24.98
CA TYR A 98 -4.43 31.62 24.24
C TYR A 98 -3.86 31.48 22.84
N THR A 99 -4.53 32.03 21.83
CA THR A 99 -4.02 32.04 20.45
C THR A 99 -3.87 33.47 19.93
N ASP A 100 -2.63 33.89 19.74
CA ASP A 100 -2.29 35.08 18.99
C ASP A 100 -2.47 34.79 17.49
N ARG A 101 -3.53 35.34 16.89
CA ARG A 101 -3.90 35.06 15.50
C ARG A 101 -3.07 35.84 14.47
N HIS A 102 -2.30 36.83 14.92
CA HIS A 102 -1.62 37.80 14.07
C HIS A 102 -0.15 37.96 14.47
N MET A 103 0.51 36.85 14.84
CA MET A 103 1.95 36.88 15.12
C MET A 103 2.73 37.13 13.81
N PRO A 104 3.46 38.26 13.67
CA PRO A 104 4.18 38.55 12.43
C PRO A 104 5.22 37.47 12.10
N SER A 105 5.29 37.06 10.83
CA SER A 105 6.16 35.95 10.39
C SER A 105 7.65 36.30 10.29
N CYS A 106 8.02 37.58 10.32
CA CYS A 106 9.38 38.04 10.06
C CYS A 106 10.38 37.81 11.21
N ARG A 107 9.92 37.66 12.46
CA ARG A 107 10.79 37.60 13.67
C ARG A 107 10.27 36.64 14.71
N ASP A 108 11.17 36.19 15.61
CA ASP A 108 10.78 35.36 16.74
C ASP A 108 10.20 36.22 17.85
N TYR A 109 9.22 35.65 18.55
CA TYR A 109 8.56 36.28 19.67
C TYR A 109 8.56 35.35 20.89
N THR A 110 8.81 35.92 22.06
CA THR A 110 8.75 35.22 23.35
C THR A 110 7.44 35.57 24.03
N TYR A 111 6.72 34.54 24.47
CA TYR A 111 5.46 34.67 25.20
C TYR A 111 5.64 34.32 26.67
N THR A 112 4.85 34.96 27.52
CA THR A 112 4.74 34.64 28.95
C THR A 112 3.33 34.92 29.46
N VAL A 113 3.06 34.47 30.69
CA VAL A 113 1.76 34.57 31.36
C VAL A 113 1.95 34.88 32.84
N CYS A 114 1.04 35.65 33.43
CA CYS A 114 0.87 35.78 34.89
C CYS A 114 -0.61 35.63 35.26
N SER A 115 -0.91 35.21 36.49
CA SER A 115 -2.29 35.18 36.99
C SER A 115 -2.66 36.49 37.69
N LEU A 116 -3.93 36.87 37.62
CA LEU A 116 -4.55 37.82 38.55
C LEU A 116 -5.11 37.05 39.73
N ASP A 117 -4.82 37.55 40.92
CA ASP A 117 -5.56 37.21 42.12
C ASP A 117 -6.69 38.24 42.30
N ASP A 118 -7.93 37.80 42.11
CA ASP A 118 -9.14 38.58 42.42
C ASP A 118 -9.62 38.26 43.85
N SER A 119 -8.71 38.19 44.82
CA SER A 119 -9.12 38.14 46.22
C SER A 119 -9.67 39.51 46.64
N LEU A 120 -10.74 39.49 47.46
CA LEU A 120 -11.64 40.61 47.81
C LEU A 120 -10.99 41.91 48.34
N PHE A 121 -9.67 42.00 48.42
CA PHE A 121 -8.92 43.13 48.99
C PHE A 121 -7.74 43.65 48.12
N GLY A 122 -7.69 43.34 46.82
CA GLY A 122 -6.83 44.06 45.86
C GLY A 122 -6.37 43.23 44.67
N THR A 123 -6.21 43.85 43.50
CA THR A 123 -5.73 43.19 42.27
C THR A 123 -4.24 42.87 42.35
N GLY A 124 -3.87 41.71 42.91
CA GLY A 124 -2.50 41.21 42.91
C GLY A 124 -2.16 40.50 41.60
N ARG A 125 -1.00 40.78 41.00
CA ARG A 125 -0.47 40.00 39.87
C ARG A 125 0.62 39.05 40.40
N SER A 126 0.61 37.80 39.96
CA SER A 126 1.78 36.92 40.16
C SER A 126 2.99 37.43 39.37
N SER A 127 4.18 36.92 39.70
CA SER A 127 5.30 36.97 38.75
C SER A 127 4.91 36.29 37.42
N TYR A 128 5.60 36.65 36.33
CA TYR A 128 5.53 35.92 35.06
C TYR A 128 6.78 35.08 34.87
N ASP A 129 6.70 34.04 34.05
CA ASP A 129 7.87 33.24 33.69
C ASP A 129 8.84 34.10 32.86
N ALA A 130 9.93 34.54 33.48
CA ALA A 130 10.91 35.42 32.85
C ALA A 130 11.60 34.79 31.64
N SER A 131 11.77 33.45 31.65
CA SER A 131 12.36 32.71 30.53
C SER A 131 11.41 32.60 29.34
N GLY A 132 10.10 32.52 29.61
CA GLY A 132 9.06 32.47 28.60
C GLY A 132 9.18 31.26 27.64
N LEU A 133 8.42 31.33 26.55
CA LEU A 133 8.54 30.42 25.41
C LEU A 133 8.72 31.21 24.13
N THR A 134 9.82 30.95 23.42
CA THR A 134 10.15 31.64 22.17
C THR A 134 9.71 30.83 20.96
N SER A 135 9.00 31.47 20.03
CA SER A 135 8.55 30.85 18.78
C SER A 135 9.69 30.16 18.04
N LEU A 136 9.39 29.05 17.39
CA LEU A 136 10.32 28.34 16.50
C LEU A 136 9.81 28.48 15.07
N ARG A 137 10.30 29.49 14.34
CA ARG A 137 9.84 29.75 12.96
C ARG A 137 10.43 28.77 11.97
N GLY A 138 9.58 28.37 11.03
CA GLY A 138 9.94 27.58 9.87
C GLY A 138 8.84 26.58 9.53
N GLU A 139 8.89 26.12 8.29
CA GLU A 139 7.96 25.15 7.74
C GLU A 139 8.74 24.08 7.01
N GLU A 140 8.69 22.86 7.53
CA GLU A 140 9.23 21.71 6.82
C GLU A 140 8.22 21.25 5.78
N ALA A 141 8.63 21.25 4.52
CA ALA A 141 7.94 20.55 3.45
C ALA A 141 8.52 19.13 3.35
N PRO A 142 7.94 18.13 4.04
CA PRO A 142 8.42 16.76 3.93
C PRO A 142 8.13 16.19 2.53
N SER A 143 8.95 15.22 2.13
CA SER A 143 8.64 14.25 1.08
C SER A 143 8.55 12.86 1.68
N CYS A 144 7.85 11.95 1.01
CA CYS A 144 7.70 10.57 1.45
C CYS A 144 7.93 9.59 0.30
N ARG A 145 8.64 8.50 0.58
CA ARG A 145 8.80 7.35 -0.31
C ARG A 145 8.20 6.11 0.34
N TYR A 146 7.29 5.46 -0.35
CA TYR A 146 6.59 4.28 0.14
C TYR A 146 7.24 3.00 -0.35
N THR A 147 7.29 2.01 0.53
CA THR A 147 7.39 0.59 0.21
C THR A 147 6.15 -0.11 0.76
N ASN A 148 6.04 -1.41 0.54
CA ASN A 148 4.98 -2.20 1.13
C ASN A 148 5.11 -2.42 2.64
N LEU A 149 6.25 -2.12 3.27
CA LEU A 149 6.45 -2.29 4.72
C LEU A 149 6.55 -0.97 5.49
N ASP A 150 6.98 0.09 4.82
CA ASP A 150 7.27 1.36 5.46
C ASP A 150 7.12 2.56 4.54
N ALA A 151 7.02 3.74 5.14
CA ALA A 151 7.25 5.01 4.48
C ALA A 151 8.52 5.67 5.03
N THR A 152 9.41 6.10 4.14
CA THR A 152 10.55 6.95 4.51
C THR A 152 10.18 8.41 4.28
N ILE A 153 10.14 9.20 5.34
CA ILE A 153 9.83 10.63 5.33
C ILE A 153 11.14 11.42 5.44
N ARG A 154 11.32 12.43 4.58
CA ARG A 154 12.52 13.27 4.53
C ARG A 154 12.15 14.75 4.52
N TRP A 155 12.93 15.57 5.20
CA TRP A 155 12.80 17.02 5.22
C TRP A 155 14.16 17.70 5.38
N LYS A 156 14.22 19.01 5.15
CA LYS A 156 15.41 19.81 5.42
C LYS A 156 15.48 20.14 6.92
N PRO A 157 16.58 19.84 7.63
CA PRO A 157 16.72 20.24 9.02
C PRO A 157 16.62 21.76 9.22
N MET A 158 15.95 22.16 10.31
CA MET A 158 15.72 23.54 10.72
C MET A 158 16.76 23.98 11.75
N LYS A 159 17.31 25.19 11.58
CA LYS A 159 18.22 25.81 12.55
C LYS A 159 17.49 26.09 13.87
N GLY A 160 18.10 25.74 14.99
CA GLY A 160 17.54 25.97 16.33
C GLY A 160 16.44 24.97 16.74
N ALA A 161 16.27 23.88 16.01
CA ALA A 161 15.41 22.76 16.40
C ALA A 161 16.22 21.72 17.20
N ASP A 162 15.72 21.29 18.35
CA ASP A 162 16.31 20.19 19.14
C ASP A 162 15.88 18.80 18.63
N GLY A 163 14.83 18.78 17.82
CA GLY A 163 14.33 17.58 17.16
C GLY A 163 13.04 17.84 16.40
N TYR A 164 12.36 16.77 16.00
CA TYR A 164 11.14 16.82 15.18
C TYR A 164 10.08 15.84 15.67
N ARG A 165 8.82 16.27 15.61
CA ARG A 165 7.62 15.44 15.81
C ARG A 165 7.04 15.04 14.47
N ILE A 166 6.83 13.74 14.28
CA ILE A 166 6.29 13.16 13.05
C ILE A 166 4.84 12.79 13.27
N TYR A 167 3.97 13.35 12.45
CA TYR A 167 2.54 13.10 12.50
C TYR A 167 2.09 12.35 11.26
N ARG A 168 1.15 11.41 11.43
CA ARG A 168 0.49 10.69 10.34
C ARG A 168 -1.01 10.79 10.48
N LYS A 169 -1.71 10.92 9.36
CA LYS A 169 -3.14 10.63 9.26
C LYS A 169 -3.42 9.67 8.12
N PHE A 170 -4.59 9.05 8.18
CA PHE A 170 -5.22 8.37 7.05
C PHE A 170 -6.17 9.33 6.35
N GLU A 171 -6.54 9.02 5.12
CA GLU A 171 -7.58 9.74 4.38
C GLU A 171 -8.89 9.79 5.19
N GLY A 172 -9.55 10.96 5.21
CA GLY A 172 -10.71 11.22 6.08
C GLY A 172 -10.42 11.35 7.58
N GLY A 173 -9.20 11.00 8.03
CA GLY A 173 -8.82 10.99 9.44
C GLY A 173 -8.13 12.25 9.96
N LYS A 174 -7.79 12.23 11.26
CA LYS A 174 -7.02 13.26 11.95
C LYS A 174 -5.54 12.87 12.09
N TYR A 175 -4.67 13.86 12.26
CA TYR A 175 -3.25 13.62 12.52
C TYR A 175 -3.01 13.11 13.93
N HIS A 176 -2.13 12.12 14.04
CA HIS A 176 -1.62 11.59 15.30
C HIS A 176 -0.09 11.60 15.28
N LEU A 177 0.51 11.90 16.43
CA LEU A 177 1.96 11.76 16.63
C LEU A 177 2.33 10.28 16.53
N ILE A 178 3.33 9.94 15.73
CA ILE A 178 3.83 8.57 15.56
C ILE A 178 5.28 8.40 16.01
N GLY A 179 6.00 9.48 16.26
CA GLY A 179 7.34 9.42 16.82
C GLY A 179 8.02 10.79 16.88
N ASP A 180 9.09 10.83 17.66
CA ASP A 180 10.03 11.93 17.75
C ASP A 180 11.37 11.55 17.09
N VAL A 181 12.03 12.52 16.49
CA VAL A 181 13.41 12.42 15.98
C VAL A 181 14.25 13.41 16.75
N HIS A 182 15.20 12.91 17.53
CA HIS A 182 16.10 13.74 18.32
C HIS A 182 17.30 14.21 17.49
N GLY A 183 17.74 15.44 17.71
CA GLY A 183 18.85 16.05 16.98
C GLY A 183 18.48 16.52 15.57
N HIS A 184 19.50 16.81 14.76
CA HIS A 184 19.34 17.52 13.49
C HIS A 184 19.21 16.60 12.25
N THR A 185 18.69 15.38 12.41
CA THR A 185 18.50 14.46 11.27
C THR A 185 17.15 14.70 10.57
N GLY A 186 17.20 14.86 9.24
CA GLY A 186 16.03 15.17 8.39
C GLY A 186 15.33 13.93 7.82
N ILE A 187 15.27 12.83 8.58
CA ILE A 187 14.72 11.55 8.11
C ILE A 187 13.98 10.81 9.23
N TYR A 188 12.85 10.21 8.90
CA TYR A 188 12.13 9.26 9.74
C TYR A 188 11.61 8.09 8.92
N ARG A 189 11.64 6.88 9.49
CA ARG A 189 11.12 5.67 8.85
C ARG A 189 9.90 5.16 9.62
N ASP A 190 8.73 5.32 9.01
CA ASP A 190 7.48 4.79 9.53
C ASP A 190 7.31 3.32 9.14
N ILE A 191 7.75 2.41 10.00
CA ILE A 191 7.51 0.97 9.85
C ILE A 191 6.06 0.68 10.26
N PHE A 192 5.19 0.43 9.29
CA PHE A 192 3.73 0.43 9.50
C PHE A 192 3.28 -0.53 10.60
N HIS A 193 3.85 -1.74 10.63
CA HIS A 193 3.52 -2.72 11.65
C HIS A 193 3.79 -2.22 13.08
N ASN A 194 4.87 -1.46 13.27
CA ASN A 194 5.33 -1.01 14.59
C ASN A 194 4.57 0.21 15.08
N THR A 195 4.25 1.14 14.18
CA THR A 195 3.65 2.43 14.53
C THR A 195 2.13 2.43 14.47
N MET A 196 1.50 1.39 13.92
CA MET A 196 0.04 1.28 13.84
C MET A 196 -0.54 0.42 14.97
N LYS A 197 -1.60 0.93 15.59
CA LYS A 197 -2.42 0.13 16.53
C LYS A 197 -3.06 -1.06 15.81
N LYS A 198 -3.38 -2.12 16.54
CA LYS A 198 -3.91 -3.39 15.99
C LYS A 198 -5.18 -3.19 15.12
N SER A 199 -6.11 -2.34 15.55
CA SER A 199 -7.32 -2.02 14.75
C SER A 199 -6.98 -1.37 13.42
N THR A 200 -6.04 -0.42 13.41
CA THR A 200 -5.54 0.24 12.21
C THR A 200 -4.82 -0.73 11.27
N ARG A 201 -4.00 -1.65 11.82
CA ARG A 201 -3.33 -2.69 11.02
C ARG A 201 -4.34 -3.55 10.26
N ARG A 202 -5.38 -4.03 10.93
CA ARG A 202 -6.43 -4.84 10.30
C ARG A 202 -7.21 -4.10 9.21
N ALA A 203 -7.32 -2.77 9.31
CA ALA A 203 -8.05 -1.95 8.35
C ALA A 203 -7.21 -1.65 7.08
N TYR A 204 -5.90 -1.46 7.23
CA TYR A 204 -5.06 -0.91 6.16
C TYR A 204 -3.93 -1.82 5.68
N LEU A 205 -3.55 -2.84 6.46
CA LEU A 205 -2.43 -3.73 6.16
C LEU A 205 -2.88 -5.14 5.79
N LEU A 206 -2.32 -5.66 4.71
CA LEU A 206 -2.35 -7.07 4.35
C LEU A 206 -1.50 -7.88 5.32
N ASN A 207 -2.11 -8.93 5.88
CA ASN A 207 -1.50 -9.81 6.87
C ASN A 207 -0.94 -9.05 8.10
N ASP A 208 -1.52 -7.90 8.47
CA ASP A 208 -1.06 -7.00 9.55
C ASP A 208 0.33 -6.36 9.36
N TYR A 209 0.98 -6.51 8.19
CA TYR A 209 2.32 -5.97 7.93
C TYR A 209 2.40 -5.07 6.70
N TYR A 210 1.72 -5.44 5.63
CA TYR A 210 1.99 -4.83 4.32
C TYR A 210 0.92 -3.83 3.90
N MET A 211 1.32 -2.65 3.47
CA MET A 211 0.44 -1.72 2.77
C MET A 211 0.67 -1.85 1.27
N ASP A 212 -0.38 -1.89 0.45
CA ASP A 212 -0.20 -1.80 -0.99
C ASP A 212 0.33 -0.40 -1.36
N PRO A 213 1.58 -0.26 -1.82
CA PRO A 213 2.17 1.06 -2.07
C PRO A 213 1.49 1.78 -3.25
N SER A 214 0.75 1.08 -4.10
CA SER A 214 -0.04 1.68 -5.18
C SER A 214 -1.39 2.24 -4.72
N ASN A 215 -1.74 2.06 -3.45
CA ASN A 215 -2.97 2.54 -2.84
C ASN A 215 -2.72 3.13 -1.45
N SER A 216 -1.59 3.84 -1.29
CA SER A 216 -1.22 4.41 0.00
C SER A 216 -2.19 5.54 0.37
N CYS A 217 -2.84 5.40 1.52
CA CYS A 217 -3.83 6.35 2.03
C CYS A 217 -3.31 7.15 3.24
N THR A 218 -1.99 7.19 3.46
CA THR A 218 -1.40 7.95 4.57
C THR A 218 -0.88 9.31 4.10
N LYS A 219 -0.88 10.27 5.01
CA LYS A 219 -0.29 11.60 4.83
C LYS A 219 0.48 12.00 6.08
N TYR A 220 1.66 12.59 5.88
CA TYR A 220 2.58 12.96 6.94
C TYR A 220 2.70 14.47 7.11
N ARG A 221 3.00 14.89 8.34
CA ARG A 221 3.45 16.23 8.70
C ARG A 221 4.65 16.12 9.63
N VAL A 222 5.53 17.09 9.56
CA VAL A 222 6.69 17.23 10.42
C VAL A 222 6.59 18.57 11.13
N ARG A 223 6.97 18.61 12.40
CA ARG A 223 7.12 19.86 13.17
C ARG A 223 8.43 19.79 13.93
N ALA A 224 9.34 20.72 13.71
CA ALA A 224 10.45 20.93 14.62
C ALA A 224 9.94 21.27 16.02
N TYR A 225 10.71 20.87 17.02
CA TYR A 225 10.54 21.31 18.38
C TYR A 225 11.83 21.87 18.96
N ARG A 226 11.68 22.76 19.93
CA ARG A 226 12.76 23.28 20.78
C ARG A 226 12.30 23.27 22.22
N TRP A 227 13.12 22.77 23.13
CA TRP A 227 12.88 22.83 24.56
C TRP A 227 13.07 24.26 25.07
N GLY A 228 12.26 24.65 26.06
CA GLY A 228 12.46 25.89 26.79
C GLY A 228 13.58 25.75 27.82
N SER A 229 13.59 26.64 28.80
CA SER A 229 14.50 26.58 29.95
C SER A 229 14.40 25.29 30.78
N SER A 230 13.32 24.51 30.59
CA SER A 230 13.15 23.17 31.14
C SER A 230 12.57 22.22 30.09
N LEU A 231 12.79 20.92 30.27
CA LEU A 231 12.24 19.86 29.40
C LEU A 231 10.69 19.75 29.48
N ALA A 232 10.05 20.46 30.42
CA ALA A 232 8.59 20.54 30.51
C ALA A 232 8.00 21.59 29.54
N LYS A 233 8.82 22.50 29.02
CA LYS A 233 8.41 23.62 28.16
C LYS A 233 8.81 23.33 26.72
N ILE A 234 7.89 23.38 25.77
CA ILE A 234 8.20 23.08 24.36
C ILE A 234 7.65 24.11 23.37
N SER A 235 8.48 24.54 22.44
CA SER A 235 8.06 25.32 21.28
C SER A 235 7.99 24.42 20.05
N LEU A 236 6.86 24.44 19.35
CA LEU A 236 6.64 23.67 18.12
C LEU A 236 6.52 24.61 16.92
N SER A 237 7.26 24.30 15.86
CA SER A 237 7.20 25.05 14.61
C SER A 237 5.85 24.95 13.91
N SER A 238 5.70 25.72 12.84
CA SER A 238 4.61 25.54 11.88
C SER A 238 4.79 24.21 11.12
N TYR A 239 3.90 23.90 10.18
CA TYR A 239 4.00 22.69 9.35
C TYR A 239 3.45 22.97 7.96
N ALA A 240 3.93 22.21 6.97
CA ALA A 240 3.38 22.29 5.62
C ALA A 240 1.90 21.91 5.59
N LYS A 241 1.04 22.85 5.14
CA LYS A 241 -0.42 22.69 5.08
C LYS A 241 -0.80 21.40 4.36
N ASP A 242 -0.18 21.16 3.21
CA ASP A 242 -0.46 20.02 2.33
C ASP A 242 0.11 18.68 2.82
N GLY A 243 1.20 18.73 3.61
CA GLY A 243 1.94 17.56 4.10
C GLY A 243 2.61 16.73 2.99
N ALA A 244 3.16 15.57 3.35
CA ALA A 244 3.70 14.59 2.40
C ALA A 244 2.73 13.42 2.20
N PHE A 245 2.44 13.06 0.95
CA PHE A 245 1.61 11.91 0.59
C PHE A 245 2.00 11.44 -0.82
N ALA A 246 1.60 10.21 -1.18
CA ALA A 246 1.71 9.73 -2.55
C ALA A 246 0.40 9.98 -3.30
N LEU A 247 0.52 10.47 -4.54
CA LEU A 247 -0.56 10.50 -5.51
C LEU A 247 -0.30 9.40 -6.54
N ASN A 248 -0.82 8.20 -6.26
CA ASN A 248 -0.51 6.99 -7.05
C ASN A 248 -1.11 7.02 -8.45
N THR A 249 -0.54 6.23 -9.37
CA THR A 249 -1.11 6.01 -10.71
C THR A 249 -2.48 5.34 -10.63
N PRO A 250 -3.53 5.93 -11.23
CA PRO A 250 -4.81 5.25 -11.42
C PRO A 250 -4.62 3.99 -12.28
N ALA A 251 -5.12 2.84 -11.81
CA ALA A 251 -5.16 1.64 -12.63
C ALA A 251 -6.43 1.65 -13.48
N ILE A 252 -6.30 1.48 -14.79
CA ILE A 252 -7.44 1.20 -15.66
C ILE A 252 -7.88 -0.24 -15.43
N ILE A 253 -9.16 -0.53 -15.26
CA ILE A 253 -9.64 -1.86 -14.83
C ILE A 253 -10.90 -2.31 -15.55
N GLY A 254 -11.33 -1.52 -16.53
CA GLY A 254 -12.52 -1.80 -17.29
C GLY A 254 -12.52 -0.96 -18.54
N LEU A 255 -12.89 -1.60 -19.64
CA LEU A 255 -13.31 -0.92 -20.85
C LEU A 255 -14.39 -1.81 -21.47
N ASP A 256 -15.64 -1.44 -21.26
CA ASP A 256 -16.80 -2.17 -21.77
C ASP A 256 -17.38 -1.39 -22.96
N THR A 257 -17.52 -2.03 -24.12
CA THR A 257 -18.15 -1.40 -25.30
C THR A 257 -19.66 -1.35 -25.08
N ASP A 258 -20.28 -0.19 -25.25
CA ASP A 258 -21.72 -0.06 -25.24
C ASP A 258 -22.35 -0.44 -26.60
N LYS A 259 -23.67 -0.61 -26.62
CA LYS A 259 -24.43 -1.02 -27.82
C LYS A 259 -24.31 -0.02 -28.98
N ASN A 260 -23.89 1.21 -28.71
CA ASN A 260 -23.81 2.31 -29.68
C ASN A 260 -22.35 2.59 -30.12
N GLY A 261 -21.40 1.71 -29.77
CA GLY A 261 -20.00 1.83 -30.15
C GLY A 261 -19.17 2.79 -29.27
N GLY A 262 -19.77 3.41 -28.26
CA GLY A 262 -19.05 4.07 -27.18
C GLY A 262 -18.40 3.03 -26.26
N SER A 263 -17.47 3.44 -25.41
CA SER A 263 -16.85 2.55 -24.44
C SER A 263 -16.82 3.17 -23.06
N ARG A 264 -17.32 2.44 -22.06
CA ARG A 264 -17.24 2.83 -20.66
C ARG A 264 -15.87 2.42 -20.12
N LEU A 265 -15.01 3.41 -19.89
CA LEU A 265 -13.71 3.25 -19.24
C LEU A 265 -13.89 3.32 -17.72
N THR A 266 -13.41 2.30 -17.01
CA THR A 266 -13.43 2.22 -15.54
C THR A 266 -12.01 2.20 -15.00
N PHE A 267 -11.75 2.93 -13.92
CA PHE A 267 -10.43 3.04 -13.30
C PHE A 267 -10.50 3.15 -11.78
N SER A 268 -9.38 2.84 -11.11
CA SER A 268 -9.29 2.84 -9.65
C SER A 268 -9.26 4.24 -9.06
N ARG A 269 -9.96 4.45 -7.95
CA ARG A 269 -9.75 5.61 -7.08
C ARG A 269 -8.30 5.67 -6.58
N VAL A 270 -7.79 6.89 -6.44
CA VAL A 270 -6.48 7.24 -5.89
C VAL A 270 -6.69 8.03 -4.60
N PRO A 271 -6.18 7.55 -3.46
CA PRO A 271 -6.22 8.33 -2.22
C PRO A 271 -5.58 9.72 -2.39
N TRP A 272 -6.16 10.72 -1.73
CA TRP A 272 -5.73 12.13 -1.74
C TRP A 272 -5.93 12.92 -3.03
N ALA A 273 -6.42 12.30 -4.10
CA ALA A 273 -6.81 13.03 -5.30
C ALA A 273 -8.13 13.81 -5.08
N ASP A 274 -8.27 14.93 -5.77
CA ASP A 274 -9.49 15.76 -5.80
C ASP A 274 -10.27 15.52 -7.10
N PHE A 275 -9.57 15.22 -8.20
CA PHE A 275 -10.17 14.97 -9.51
C PHE A 275 -9.22 14.19 -10.43
N TYR A 276 -9.74 13.80 -11.59
CA TYR A 276 -9.06 13.05 -12.62
C TYR A 276 -9.25 13.73 -13.97
N ARG A 277 -8.22 13.69 -14.80
CA ARG A 277 -8.33 13.99 -16.24
C ARG A 277 -8.10 12.71 -17.02
N VAL A 278 -9.08 12.32 -17.81
CA VAL A 278 -9.00 11.19 -18.73
C VAL A 278 -8.56 11.73 -20.08
N LYS A 279 -7.57 11.08 -20.69
CA LYS A 279 -7.01 11.53 -21.96
C LYS A 279 -6.95 10.38 -22.95
N ARG A 280 -7.19 10.66 -24.22
CA ARG A 280 -6.87 9.75 -25.33
C ARG A 280 -5.72 10.30 -26.15
N GLY A 281 -5.01 9.45 -26.87
CA GLY A 281 -3.78 9.87 -27.53
C GLY A 281 -3.24 8.89 -28.54
N TYR A 282 -2.18 9.32 -29.22
CA TYR A 282 -1.41 8.51 -30.15
C TYR A 282 0.08 8.59 -29.79
N ARG A 283 0.83 7.62 -30.29
CA ARG A 283 2.29 7.60 -30.18
C ARG A 283 2.89 7.92 -31.55
N SER A 284 3.65 8.99 -31.64
CA SER A 284 4.34 9.41 -32.86
C SER A 284 5.48 8.44 -33.24
N LYS A 285 6.01 8.59 -34.46
CA LYS A 285 7.14 7.78 -34.97
C LYS A 285 8.39 7.89 -34.10
N ASN A 286 8.66 9.06 -33.51
CA ASN A 286 9.76 9.29 -32.55
C ASN A 286 9.43 8.82 -31.11
N HIS A 287 8.39 8.01 -30.94
CA HIS A 287 7.98 7.41 -29.68
C HIS A 287 7.43 8.35 -28.60
N SER A 288 7.15 9.61 -28.93
CA SER A 288 6.47 10.57 -28.05
C SER A 288 4.96 10.34 -28.01
N TYR A 289 4.33 10.62 -26.87
CA TYR A 289 2.87 10.52 -26.72
C TYR A 289 2.23 11.90 -26.83
N HIS A 290 1.17 11.99 -27.63
CA HIS A 290 0.35 13.18 -27.78
C HIS A 290 -1.03 12.90 -27.22
N TRP A 291 -1.46 13.73 -26.26
CA TRP A 291 -2.69 13.52 -25.49
C TRP A 291 -3.69 14.64 -25.71
N GLU A 292 -4.96 14.27 -25.81
CA GLU A 292 -6.09 15.19 -25.71
C GLU A 292 -7.00 14.77 -24.57
N GLU A 293 -7.51 15.74 -23.84
CA GLU A 293 -8.45 15.50 -22.74
C GLU A 293 -9.82 15.11 -23.29
N VAL A 294 -10.44 14.10 -22.67
CA VAL A 294 -11.75 13.59 -23.05
C VAL A 294 -12.76 13.63 -21.91
N ALA A 295 -12.30 13.66 -20.65
CA ALA A 295 -13.18 13.82 -19.51
C ALA A 295 -12.47 14.42 -18.30
N TYR A 296 -13.25 15.17 -17.51
CA TYR A 296 -12.90 15.63 -16.18
C TYR A 296 -13.83 14.97 -15.16
N ILE A 297 -13.27 14.36 -14.11
CA ILE A 297 -14.05 13.58 -13.13
C ILE A 297 -13.64 14.02 -11.72
N ARG A 298 -14.60 14.51 -10.92
CA ARG A 298 -14.34 14.79 -9.50
C ARG A 298 -14.20 13.48 -8.72
N GLN A 299 -13.33 13.47 -7.72
CA GLN A 299 -13.21 12.33 -6.82
C GLN A 299 -14.51 12.15 -6.03
N GLY A 300 -15.05 10.93 -6.06
CA GLY A 300 -16.10 10.45 -5.16
C GLY A 300 -15.58 9.52 -4.06
N GLU A 301 -16.50 8.93 -3.32
CA GLU A 301 -16.20 7.92 -2.28
C GLU A 301 -16.06 6.51 -2.86
N GLU A 302 -16.56 6.30 -4.08
CA GLU A 302 -16.53 5.01 -4.77
C GLU A 302 -15.11 4.46 -4.98
N ALA A 303 -14.94 3.15 -4.81
CA ALA A 303 -13.65 2.49 -5.02
C ALA A 303 -13.16 2.61 -6.48
N TYR A 304 -14.11 2.81 -7.42
CA TYR A 304 -13.87 2.89 -8.85
C TYR A 304 -14.67 4.03 -9.45
N LEU A 305 -14.09 4.69 -10.44
CA LEU A 305 -14.74 5.73 -11.21
C LEU A 305 -14.84 5.29 -12.67
N SER A 306 -15.79 5.84 -13.40
CA SER A 306 -15.96 5.54 -14.82
C SER A 306 -16.35 6.76 -15.64
N CYS A 307 -16.08 6.71 -16.93
CA CYS A 307 -16.55 7.67 -17.92
C CYS A 307 -16.79 6.99 -19.26
N HIS A 308 -17.61 7.61 -20.10
CA HIS A 308 -17.74 7.22 -21.50
C HIS A 308 -16.61 7.86 -22.31
N ILE A 309 -15.97 7.04 -23.15
CA ILE A 309 -15.00 7.47 -24.15
C ILE A 309 -15.44 6.95 -25.51
N THR A 310 -15.27 7.76 -26.55
CA THR A 310 -15.46 7.32 -27.94
C THR A 310 -14.13 6.83 -28.50
N PRO A 311 -14.00 5.54 -28.87
CA PRO A 311 -12.79 5.02 -29.49
C PRO A 311 -12.48 5.73 -30.81
N ARG A 312 -11.19 5.97 -31.07
CA ARG A 312 -10.71 6.61 -32.30
C ARG A 312 -9.52 5.84 -32.86
N PRO A 313 -9.57 5.37 -34.12
CA PRO A 313 -8.46 4.63 -34.73
C PRO A 313 -7.15 5.41 -34.78
N ASP A 314 -7.21 6.72 -35.00
CA ASP A 314 -6.04 7.62 -35.04
C ASP A 314 -5.47 7.93 -33.65
N ARG A 315 -6.19 7.58 -32.57
CA ARG A 315 -5.81 7.84 -31.16
C ARG A 315 -6.06 6.59 -30.32
N PRO A 316 -5.24 5.54 -30.52
CA PRO A 316 -5.49 4.22 -29.96
C PRO A 316 -5.26 4.14 -28.45
N TYR A 317 -4.58 5.11 -27.83
CA TYR A 317 -4.22 5.04 -26.42
C TYR A 317 -5.20 5.81 -25.54
N CYS A 318 -5.43 5.31 -24.33
CA CYS A 318 -6.16 6.03 -23.29
C CYS A 318 -5.36 6.02 -21.98
N THR A 319 -5.50 7.07 -21.19
CA THR A 319 -4.87 7.18 -19.88
C THR A 319 -5.72 7.99 -18.91
N VAL A 320 -5.43 7.84 -17.62
CA VAL A 320 -6.09 8.56 -16.54
C VAL A 320 -5.00 9.12 -15.63
N ILE A 321 -5.10 10.42 -15.33
CA ILE A 321 -4.18 11.12 -14.44
C ILE A 321 -4.99 11.66 -13.26
N ALA A 322 -4.56 11.34 -12.04
CA ALA A 322 -5.16 11.89 -10.82
C ALA A 322 -4.48 13.22 -10.45
N TYR A 323 -5.24 14.15 -9.87
CA TYR A 323 -4.76 15.47 -9.50
C TYR A 323 -5.17 15.84 -8.07
N LYS A 324 -4.33 16.64 -7.42
CA LYS A 324 -4.56 17.23 -6.10
C LYS A 324 -4.31 18.74 -6.17
N LYS A 325 -5.31 19.55 -5.80
CA LYS A 325 -5.15 20.99 -5.66
C LYS A 325 -4.49 21.30 -4.32
N LEU A 326 -3.34 21.96 -4.36
CA LEU A 326 -2.55 22.32 -3.19
C LEU A 326 -2.99 23.66 -2.61
N SER A 327 -2.60 23.92 -1.36
CA SER A 327 -2.87 25.20 -0.68
C SER A 327 -2.30 26.43 -1.40
N SER A 328 -1.28 26.24 -2.25
CA SER A 328 -0.70 27.27 -3.13
C SER A 328 -1.47 27.50 -4.44
N ASN A 329 -2.66 26.90 -4.60
CA ASN A 329 -3.43 26.84 -5.86
C ASN A 329 -2.74 26.09 -7.02
N ARG A 330 -1.56 25.52 -6.81
CA ARG A 330 -0.90 24.61 -7.78
C ARG A 330 -1.59 23.25 -7.82
N GLU A 331 -1.53 22.60 -8.97
CA GLU A 331 -1.97 21.21 -9.15
C GLU A 331 -0.77 20.27 -9.08
N LEU A 332 -0.88 19.23 -8.24
CA LEU A 332 0.00 18.07 -8.24
C LEU A 332 -0.67 16.95 -9.05
N SER A 333 0.05 16.32 -9.97
CA SER A 333 -0.46 15.21 -10.78
C SER A 333 0.23 13.88 -10.43
N SER A 334 -0.50 12.77 -10.57
CA SER A 334 0.07 11.43 -10.52
C SER A 334 0.85 11.09 -11.79
N ASP A 335 1.64 10.01 -11.73
CA ASP A 335 2.02 9.26 -12.92
C ASP A 335 0.78 8.61 -13.58
N PHE A 336 0.93 8.10 -14.81
CA PHE A 336 -0.17 7.56 -15.61
C PHE A 336 0.25 6.40 -16.53
N GLU A 337 -0.72 5.55 -16.88
CA GLU A 337 -0.52 4.43 -17.81
C GLU A 337 -0.41 4.91 -19.26
N LYS A 338 0.74 4.74 -19.92
CA LYS A 338 0.95 5.25 -21.29
C LYS A 338 0.51 4.30 -22.41
N ASN A 339 0.39 3.00 -22.10
CA ASN A 339 0.32 1.96 -23.12
C ASN A 339 -1.04 1.24 -23.18
N PHE A 340 -2.07 1.72 -22.47
CA PHE A 340 -3.40 1.12 -22.54
C PHE A 340 -4.07 1.48 -23.87
N GLN A 341 -4.40 0.48 -24.67
CA GLN A 341 -4.98 0.64 -26.01
C GLN A 341 -6.47 0.29 -26.02
N ILE A 342 -7.27 1.03 -26.80
CA ILE A 342 -8.74 0.92 -26.81
C ILE A 342 -9.31 0.27 -28.09
N ASN A 343 -8.50 0.09 -29.13
CA ASN A 343 -8.97 -0.30 -30.48
C ASN A 343 -8.41 -1.62 -31.01
N HIS A 344 -7.61 -2.37 -30.24
CA HIS A 344 -6.98 -3.63 -30.68
C HIS A 344 -7.76 -4.89 -30.24
N ARG A 345 -9.10 -4.81 -30.23
CA ARG A 345 -10.01 -5.85 -29.70
C ARG A 345 -10.48 -6.88 -30.73
N ASN A 346 -9.56 -7.35 -31.54
CA ASN A 346 -9.85 -8.11 -32.77
C ASN A 346 -9.75 -9.64 -32.60
N PHE A 347 -9.68 -10.15 -31.38
CA PHE A 347 -9.45 -11.58 -31.10
C PHE A 347 -10.61 -12.24 -30.35
N GLN A 348 -11.84 -11.72 -30.52
CA GLN A 348 -13.06 -12.26 -29.90
C GLN A 348 -13.40 -13.68 -30.38
N ASP A 349 -12.84 -14.11 -31.51
CA ASP A 349 -12.94 -15.47 -32.05
C ASP A 349 -11.96 -16.45 -31.39
N LYS A 350 -11.06 -15.97 -30.53
CA LYS A 350 -10.05 -16.77 -29.84
C LYS A 350 -10.38 -16.97 -28.36
N SER A 351 -9.88 -18.05 -27.79
CA SER A 351 -10.04 -18.37 -26.37
C SER A 351 -8.72 -18.70 -25.66
N ILE A 352 -8.57 -18.20 -24.43
CA ILE A 352 -7.40 -18.46 -23.57
C ILE A 352 -7.82 -19.11 -22.25
N LEU A 353 -7.20 -20.23 -21.92
CA LEU A 353 -7.29 -20.86 -20.60
C LEU A 353 -6.08 -20.45 -19.74
N PHE A 354 -6.34 -19.82 -18.60
CA PHE A 354 -5.32 -19.48 -17.61
C PHE A 354 -5.34 -20.49 -16.45
N ILE A 355 -4.22 -21.19 -16.25
CA ILE A 355 -4.03 -22.14 -15.15
C ILE A 355 -2.87 -21.62 -14.29
N GLY A 356 -3.09 -21.50 -12.98
CA GLY A 356 -2.04 -21.06 -12.08
C GLY A 356 -2.49 -20.91 -10.64
N ASP A 357 -1.76 -20.06 -9.92
CA ASP A 357 -1.96 -19.79 -8.50
C ASP A 357 -2.53 -18.38 -8.24
N SER A 358 -2.30 -17.86 -7.02
CA SER A 358 -2.79 -16.56 -6.56
C SER A 358 -2.31 -15.38 -7.41
N LEU A 359 -1.17 -15.51 -8.10
CA LEU A 359 -0.68 -14.47 -9.02
C LEU A 359 -1.48 -14.43 -10.31
N THR A 360 -1.95 -15.57 -10.81
CA THR A 360 -2.83 -15.61 -11.99
C THR A 360 -4.25 -15.22 -11.63
N TYR A 361 -4.64 -15.54 -10.40
CA TYR A 361 -5.95 -15.23 -9.87
C TYR A 361 -6.21 -13.73 -9.65
N GLY A 362 -5.19 -12.92 -9.36
CA GLY A 362 -5.33 -11.51 -9.01
C GLY A 362 -5.37 -11.22 -7.49
N SER A 363 -4.84 -12.11 -6.66
CA SER A 363 -4.60 -11.82 -5.23
C SER A 363 -3.53 -10.71 -5.06
N PRO A 364 -3.49 -9.95 -3.95
CA PRO A 364 -4.12 -10.19 -2.65
C PRO A 364 -5.49 -9.53 -2.50
N TYR A 365 -6.03 -8.90 -3.54
CA TYR A 365 -7.36 -8.32 -3.53
C TYR A 365 -8.38 -9.42 -3.31
N LYS A 366 -9.27 -9.26 -2.31
CA LYS A 366 -10.10 -10.38 -1.78
C LYS A 366 -11.58 -10.25 -2.09
N THR A 367 -12.08 -9.05 -2.40
CA THR A 367 -13.50 -8.92 -2.79
C THR A 367 -13.69 -9.55 -4.17
N GLN A 368 -14.85 -10.16 -4.42
CA GLN A 368 -15.16 -10.80 -5.70
C GLN A 368 -14.90 -9.84 -6.88
N LEU A 369 -15.30 -8.58 -6.73
CA LEU A 369 -15.09 -7.53 -7.70
C LEU A 369 -13.61 -7.14 -7.87
N SER A 370 -12.89 -6.87 -6.77
CA SER A 370 -11.47 -6.46 -6.88
C SER A 370 -10.56 -7.56 -7.42
N ARG A 371 -10.84 -8.83 -7.11
CA ARG A 371 -10.15 -10.00 -7.67
C ARG A 371 -10.28 -10.07 -9.18
N TYR A 372 -11.51 -9.93 -9.67
CA TYR A 372 -11.81 -9.97 -11.09
C TYR A 372 -11.07 -8.84 -11.84
N LEU A 373 -11.14 -7.63 -11.28
CA LEU A 373 -10.61 -6.42 -11.90
C LEU A 373 -9.07 -6.34 -11.89
N TYR A 374 -8.41 -6.77 -10.81
CA TYR A 374 -6.95 -6.67 -10.67
C TYR A 374 -6.23 -7.97 -11.01
N SER A 375 -6.46 -8.47 -12.22
CA SER A 375 -5.81 -9.68 -12.73
C SER A 375 -5.32 -9.45 -14.16
N TYR A 376 -4.19 -10.05 -14.50
CA TYR A 376 -3.68 -9.95 -15.88
C TYR A 376 -4.53 -10.67 -16.92
N PRO A 377 -5.26 -11.78 -16.62
CA PRO A 377 -6.22 -12.35 -17.57
C PRO A 377 -7.29 -11.34 -17.99
N ARG A 378 -7.90 -10.63 -17.02
CA ARG A 378 -8.88 -9.56 -17.30
C ARG A 378 -8.26 -8.44 -18.14
N ARG A 379 -7.05 -7.99 -17.79
CA ARG A 379 -6.35 -6.95 -18.56
C ARG A 379 -6.08 -7.37 -20.01
N ILE A 380 -5.76 -8.65 -20.25
CA ILE A 380 -5.56 -9.17 -21.60
C ILE A 380 -6.86 -9.16 -22.40
N HIS A 381 -7.96 -9.61 -21.79
CA HIS A 381 -9.29 -9.52 -22.40
C HIS A 381 -9.62 -8.06 -22.80
N GLU A 382 -9.38 -7.10 -21.91
CA GLU A 382 -9.63 -5.68 -22.18
C GLU A 382 -8.79 -5.12 -23.33
N LEU A 383 -7.58 -5.62 -23.55
CA LEU A 383 -6.72 -5.11 -24.63
C LEU A 383 -6.95 -5.82 -25.96
N THR A 384 -7.41 -7.06 -25.93
CA THR A 384 -7.43 -7.96 -27.11
C THR A 384 -8.83 -8.38 -27.55
N GLY A 385 -9.82 -8.27 -26.67
CA GLY A 385 -11.16 -8.82 -26.86
C GLY A 385 -11.23 -10.34 -26.72
N VAL A 386 -10.13 -11.02 -26.39
CA VAL A 386 -10.10 -12.49 -26.34
C VAL A 386 -11.03 -13.04 -25.27
N ASN A 387 -11.74 -14.14 -25.57
CA ASN A 387 -12.48 -14.86 -24.55
C ASN A 387 -11.48 -15.58 -23.62
N TYR A 388 -11.78 -15.68 -22.33
CA TYR A 388 -10.89 -16.39 -21.42
C TYR A 388 -11.61 -17.10 -20.30
N TYR A 389 -10.97 -18.15 -19.80
CA TYR A 389 -11.32 -18.80 -18.54
C TYR A 389 -10.13 -18.74 -17.58
N ASN A 390 -10.35 -18.19 -16.38
CA ASN A 390 -9.33 -18.15 -15.33
C ASN A 390 -9.57 -19.28 -14.31
N ALA A 391 -8.86 -20.39 -14.48
CA ALA A 391 -8.92 -21.56 -13.63
C ALA A 391 -7.93 -21.52 -12.45
N ALA A 392 -7.32 -20.37 -12.18
CA ALA A 392 -6.29 -20.25 -11.16
C ALA A 392 -6.86 -20.34 -9.75
N ILE A 393 -6.20 -21.10 -8.86
CA ILE A 393 -6.63 -21.25 -7.47
C ILE A 393 -5.54 -20.71 -6.54
N PRO A 394 -5.83 -19.73 -5.65
CA PRO A 394 -4.85 -19.19 -4.74
C PRO A 394 -4.15 -20.27 -3.90
N GLY A 395 -2.82 -20.22 -3.87
CA GLY A 395 -2.01 -21.19 -3.15
C GLY A 395 -1.84 -22.53 -3.86
N ALA A 396 -2.42 -22.76 -5.03
CA ALA A 396 -2.24 -24.03 -5.73
C ALA A 396 -0.77 -24.28 -6.10
N THR A 397 -0.36 -25.55 -6.04
CA THR A 397 0.91 -26.05 -6.58
C THR A 397 0.67 -26.85 -7.84
N LEU A 398 1.73 -27.12 -8.60
CA LEU A 398 1.65 -28.05 -9.71
C LEU A 398 1.72 -29.51 -9.23
N GLY A 399 2.75 -29.84 -8.45
CA GLY A 399 2.94 -31.17 -7.86
C GLY A 399 2.32 -31.32 -6.47
N TYR A 400 2.39 -32.52 -5.90
CA TYR A 400 1.92 -32.85 -4.56
C TYR A 400 3.12 -33.12 -3.64
N ASN A 401 3.10 -32.59 -2.41
CA ASN A 401 4.05 -33.01 -1.38
C ASN A 401 3.33 -33.96 -0.40
N PRO A 402 3.69 -35.27 -0.36
CA PRO A 402 3.05 -36.24 0.52
C PRO A 402 3.36 -36.05 2.00
N VAL A 403 4.41 -35.30 2.33
CA VAL A 403 4.86 -35.04 3.71
C VAL A 403 4.10 -33.86 4.34
N GLN A 404 3.36 -33.09 3.52
CA GLN A 404 2.66 -31.90 4.00
C GLN A 404 1.32 -32.26 4.65
N LEU A 405 1.32 -32.40 5.99
CA LEU A 405 0.11 -32.37 6.81
C LEU A 405 -0.40 -30.92 6.93
N ALA A 406 -0.89 -30.34 5.85
CA ALA A 406 -1.56 -29.05 5.93
C ALA A 406 -2.88 -29.24 6.69
N SER A 407 -3.20 -28.36 7.64
CA SER A 407 -4.49 -28.32 8.34
C SER A 407 -5.68 -28.00 7.42
N PHE A 408 -5.40 -27.73 6.14
CA PHE A 408 -6.38 -27.43 5.10
C PHE A 408 -5.94 -28.08 3.77
N HIS A 409 -6.92 -28.43 2.93
CA HIS A 409 -6.64 -29.02 1.63
C HIS A 409 -5.90 -28.04 0.71
N ARG A 410 -4.72 -28.45 0.23
CA ARG A 410 -3.88 -27.68 -0.69
C ARG A 410 -4.13 -28.16 -2.12
N TYR A 411 -4.79 -27.33 -2.92
CA TYR A 411 -5.13 -27.65 -4.32
C TYR A 411 -3.89 -27.89 -5.17
N ARG A 412 -3.96 -28.93 -6.00
CA ARG A 412 -2.93 -29.33 -6.94
C ARG A 412 -3.50 -29.21 -8.35
N ILE A 413 -2.81 -28.46 -9.20
CA ILE A 413 -3.26 -28.20 -10.57
C ILE A 413 -3.50 -29.52 -11.32
N ILE A 414 -2.64 -30.52 -11.12
CA ILE A 414 -2.67 -31.75 -11.90
C ILE A 414 -3.76 -32.74 -11.45
N SER A 415 -4.15 -32.76 -10.18
CA SER A 415 -5.20 -33.68 -9.69
C SER A 415 -6.56 -33.01 -9.57
N ASP A 416 -6.61 -31.71 -9.24
CA ASP A 416 -7.86 -31.06 -8.81
C ASP A 416 -8.39 -30.06 -9.86
N VAL A 417 -7.50 -29.53 -10.71
CA VAL A 417 -7.85 -28.49 -11.69
C VAL A 417 -7.89 -29.05 -13.11
N LEU A 418 -6.82 -29.71 -13.55
CA LEU A 418 -6.69 -30.18 -14.92
C LEU A 418 -7.74 -31.25 -15.32
N PRO A 419 -8.08 -32.25 -14.47
CA PRO A 419 -9.07 -33.25 -14.84
C PRO A 419 -10.46 -32.69 -15.17
N PRO A 420 -11.09 -31.83 -14.34
CA PRO A 420 -12.38 -31.24 -14.71
C PRO A 420 -12.28 -30.36 -15.96
N LEU A 421 -11.19 -29.61 -16.15
CA LEU A 421 -11.01 -28.79 -17.36
C LEU A 421 -10.98 -29.63 -18.65
N ARG A 422 -10.41 -30.84 -18.61
CA ARG A 422 -10.43 -31.77 -19.76
C ARG A 422 -11.84 -32.20 -20.15
N MET A 423 -12.79 -32.17 -19.21
CA MET A 423 -14.19 -32.54 -19.43
C MET A 423 -15.09 -31.32 -19.62
N GLY A 424 -14.52 -30.12 -19.74
CA GLY A 424 -15.30 -28.88 -19.82
C GLY A 424 -16.04 -28.55 -18.54
N GLN A 425 -15.51 -28.96 -17.39
CA GLN A 425 -16.13 -28.73 -16.08
C GLN A 425 -15.38 -27.65 -15.31
N THR A 426 -16.08 -27.09 -14.31
CA THR A 426 -15.50 -26.13 -13.36
C THR A 426 -14.73 -26.89 -12.28
N PRO A 427 -13.45 -26.56 -12.02
CA PRO A 427 -12.71 -27.12 -10.89
C PRO A 427 -13.43 -26.86 -9.56
N GLN A 428 -13.54 -27.90 -8.73
CA GLN A 428 -14.23 -27.80 -7.44
C GLN A 428 -13.31 -27.20 -6.38
N THR A 429 -13.84 -26.28 -5.59
CA THR A 429 -13.10 -25.65 -4.48
C THR A 429 -13.97 -25.52 -3.23
N HIS A 430 -13.35 -25.46 -2.05
CA HIS A 430 -14.04 -25.28 -0.78
C HIS A 430 -14.69 -23.89 -0.66
N ILE A 431 -14.24 -22.93 -1.48
CA ILE A 431 -14.85 -21.61 -1.57
C ILE A 431 -15.90 -21.66 -2.70
N LYS A 432 -17.17 -21.72 -2.34
CA LYS A 432 -18.27 -21.69 -3.31
C LYS A 432 -18.17 -20.42 -4.17
N GLY A 433 -18.25 -20.58 -5.49
CA GLY A 433 -18.17 -19.46 -6.44
C GLY A 433 -16.77 -18.82 -6.55
N LEU A 434 -15.70 -19.53 -6.16
CA LEU A 434 -14.33 -19.02 -6.33
C LEU A 434 -13.97 -18.81 -7.81
N LEU A 435 -14.39 -19.73 -8.66
CA LEU A 435 -14.17 -19.74 -10.10
C LEU A 435 -15.51 -19.52 -10.81
N ASP A 436 -15.45 -18.83 -11.95
CA ASP A 436 -16.58 -18.73 -12.86
C ASP A 436 -16.93 -20.12 -13.42
N LYS A 437 -18.18 -20.30 -13.88
CA LYS A 437 -18.62 -21.55 -14.49
C LYS A 437 -17.88 -21.77 -15.81
N ASN A 438 -17.28 -22.94 -15.96
CA ASN A 438 -16.73 -23.45 -17.22
C ASN A 438 -17.63 -24.52 -17.81
N SER A 439 -17.82 -24.45 -19.13
CA SER A 439 -18.40 -25.51 -19.96
C SER A 439 -17.51 -25.88 -21.15
N THR A 440 -16.31 -25.27 -21.26
CA THR A 440 -15.41 -25.42 -22.40
C THR A 440 -14.31 -26.45 -22.07
N PRO A 441 -14.22 -27.57 -22.81
CA PRO A 441 -13.19 -28.57 -22.59
C PRO A 441 -11.80 -28.06 -23.01
N LEU A 442 -10.75 -28.69 -22.47
CA LEU A 442 -9.36 -28.30 -22.68
C LEU A 442 -9.00 -28.19 -24.17
N ASP A 443 -9.48 -29.11 -24.99
CA ASP A 443 -9.24 -29.18 -26.43
C ASP A 443 -9.99 -28.13 -27.25
N ASP A 444 -10.88 -27.34 -26.65
CA ASP A 444 -11.55 -26.22 -27.31
C ASP A 444 -10.85 -24.87 -27.10
N PHE A 445 -9.87 -24.79 -26.21
CA PHE A 445 -9.08 -23.58 -26.04
C PHE A 445 -8.00 -23.43 -27.11
N ASP A 446 -7.77 -22.22 -27.63
CA ASP A 446 -6.69 -21.95 -28.59
C ASP A 446 -5.33 -21.77 -27.92
N VAL A 447 -5.35 -21.16 -26.73
CA VAL A 447 -4.14 -20.84 -25.97
C VAL A 447 -4.29 -21.33 -24.54
N VAL A 448 -3.23 -21.92 -23.98
CA VAL A 448 -3.14 -22.24 -22.55
C VAL A 448 -1.96 -21.52 -21.94
N VAL A 449 -2.22 -20.73 -20.90
CA VAL A 449 -1.19 -20.05 -20.10
C VAL A 449 -1.02 -20.81 -18.79
N LEU A 450 0.18 -21.35 -18.53
CA LEU A 450 0.51 -22.03 -17.28
C LEU A 450 1.49 -21.20 -16.45
N CYS A 451 1.04 -20.74 -15.28
CA CYS A 451 1.87 -20.01 -14.32
C CYS A 451 1.80 -20.66 -12.93
N ALA A 452 2.71 -21.60 -12.67
CA ALA A 452 2.78 -22.34 -11.41
C ALA A 452 4.21 -22.77 -11.07
N GLY A 453 4.57 -22.72 -9.78
CA GLY A 453 5.89 -23.15 -9.29
C GLY A 453 6.37 -22.40 -8.04
N THR A 454 5.85 -21.19 -7.79
CA THR A 454 6.22 -20.42 -6.59
C THR A 454 5.73 -21.10 -5.31
N ASN A 455 4.53 -21.68 -5.33
CA ASN A 455 4.04 -22.49 -4.24
C ASN A 455 4.76 -23.84 -4.15
N ASP A 456 5.18 -24.44 -5.26
CA ASP A 456 5.95 -25.69 -5.25
C ASP A 456 7.31 -25.53 -4.56
N TYR A 457 7.98 -24.40 -4.78
CA TYR A 457 9.15 -23.99 -3.99
C TYR A 457 8.82 -23.83 -2.51
N THR A 458 7.70 -23.17 -2.20
CA THR A 458 7.30 -22.88 -0.80
C THR A 458 6.96 -24.17 -0.04
N ASP A 459 6.25 -25.07 -0.70
CA ASP A 459 5.77 -26.35 -0.18
C ASP A 459 6.81 -27.46 -0.29
N GLN A 460 8.02 -27.13 -0.75
CA GLN A 460 9.16 -28.05 -0.79
C GLN A 460 8.86 -29.30 -1.63
N ILE A 461 8.21 -29.12 -2.79
CA ILE A 461 7.96 -30.23 -3.70
C ILE A 461 9.29 -30.67 -4.33
N PRO A 462 9.70 -31.94 -4.21
CA PRO A 462 10.91 -32.43 -4.83
C PRO A 462 10.90 -32.22 -6.35
N LEU A 463 12.04 -31.88 -6.97
CA LEU A 463 12.09 -31.71 -8.42
C LEU A 463 11.79 -33.03 -9.15
N GLY A 464 12.35 -34.14 -8.67
CA GLY A 464 12.39 -35.40 -9.41
C GLY A 464 13.35 -35.34 -10.61
N ARG A 465 13.12 -36.17 -11.62
CA ARG A 465 13.91 -36.25 -12.85
C ARG A 465 13.09 -35.81 -14.07
N PRO A 466 13.72 -35.30 -15.15
CA PRO A 466 13.02 -34.81 -16.35
C PRO A 466 12.05 -35.80 -17.04
N ASN A 467 12.18 -37.09 -16.77
CA ASN A 467 11.32 -38.14 -17.33
C ASN A 467 10.31 -38.72 -16.34
N ASP A 468 10.27 -38.23 -15.10
CA ASP A 468 9.26 -38.65 -14.12
C ASP A 468 7.85 -38.35 -14.62
N SER A 469 6.87 -39.14 -14.18
CA SER A 469 5.45 -38.90 -14.39
C SER A 469 4.65 -38.84 -13.08
N LYS A 470 5.34 -38.92 -11.94
CA LYS A 470 4.72 -38.92 -10.61
C LYS A 470 4.14 -37.55 -10.27
N THR A 471 2.96 -37.51 -9.66
CA THR A 471 2.41 -36.26 -9.12
C THR A 471 3.21 -35.69 -7.97
N THR A 472 4.01 -36.52 -7.30
CA THR A 472 4.82 -36.14 -6.13
C THR A 472 6.12 -35.41 -6.48
N THR A 473 6.45 -35.26 -7.76
CA THR A 473 7.63 -34.51 -8.20
C THR A 473 7.23 -33.40 -9.17
N TYR A 474 7.98 -32.29 -9.15
CA TYR A 474 7.69 -31.14 -10.00
C TYR A 474 7.85 -31.47 -11.50
N TYR A 475 8.91 -32.20 -11.87
CA TYR A 475 9.07 -32.70 -13.23
C TYR A 475 7.95 -33.65 -13.64
N GLY A 476 7.51 -34.54 -12.74
CA GLY A 476 6.41 -35.45 -13.02
C GLY A 476 5.08 -34.73 -13.25
N ALA A 477 4.77 -33.75 -12.40
CA ALA A 477 3.61 -32.90 -12.56
C ALA A 477 3.64 -32.10 -13.88
N LEU A 478 4.79 -31.52 -14.24
CA LEU A 478 5.00 -30.87 -15.54
C LEU A 478 4.79 -31.83 -16.71
N ASN A 479 5.39 -33.03 -16.69
CA ASN A 479 5.19 -34.02 -17.75
C ASN A 479 3.70 -34.39 -17.90
N ARG A 480 2.96 -34.58 -16.81
CA ARG A 480 1.51 -34.87 -16.86
C ARG A 480 0.72 -33.73 -17.52
N PHE A 481 1.04 -32.47 -17.21
CA PHE A 481 0.42 -31.31 -17.86
C PHE A 481 0.63 -31.34 -19.38
N PHE A 482 1.88 -31.43 -19.83
CA PHE A 482 2.17 -31.38 -21.26
C PHE A 482 1.67 -32.61 -22.02
N THR A 483 1.64 -33.77 -21.39
CA THR A 483 1.01 -34.97 -21.96
C THR A 483 -0.50 -34.76 -22.14
N ALA A 484 -1.19 -34.13 -21.19
CA ALA A 484 -2.60 -33.81 -21.35
C ALA A 484 -2.86 -32.84 -22.52
N ILE A 485 -2.00 -31.83 -22.71
CA ILE A 485 -2.08 -30.94 -23.88
C ILE A 485 -1.79 -31.69 -25.18
N ALA A 486 -0.82 -32.61 -25.20
CA ALA A 486 -0.55 -33.44 -26.37
C ALA A 486 -1.77 -34.31 -26.74
N SER A 487 -2.45 -34.91 -25.75
CA SER A 487 -3.71 -35.64 -25.98
C SER A 487 -4.83 -34.73 -26.49
N ALA A 488 -4.98 -33.53 -25.93
CA ALA A 488 -5.95 -32.55 -26.44
C ALA A 488 -5.65 -32.15 -27.90
N ASN A 489 -4.38 -32.01 -28.27
CA ASN A 489 -3.99 -31.73 -29.66
C ASN A 489 -4.30 -32.88 -30.62
N GLN A 490 -4.27 -34.13 -30.18
CA GLN A 490 -4.70 -35.28 -31.00
C GLN A 490 -6.21 -35.19 -31.31
N ILE A 491 -7.02 -34.86 -30.31
CA ILE A 491 -8.47 -34.63 -30.49
C ILE A 491 -8.71 -33.46 -31.46
N ARG A 492 -8.00 -32.34 -31.26
CA ARG A 492 -8.07 -31.17 -32.14
C ARG A 492 -7.70 -31.49 -33.58
N ALA A 493 -6.65 -32.29 -33.80
CA ALA A 493 -6.23 -32.69 -35.13
C ALA A 493 -7.31 -33.50 -35.84
N GLY A 494 -7.97 -34.44 -35.14
CA GLY A 494 -9.12 -35.18 -35.66
C GLY A 494 -10.31 -34.29 -36.02
N ALA A 495 -10.45 -33.14 -35.36
CA ALA A 495 -11.46 -32.11 -35.64
C ALA A 495 -10.99 -31.01 -36.61
N GLY A 496 -9.82 -31.15 -37.25
CA GLY A 496 -9.27 -30.14 -38.17
C GLY A 496 -8.83 -28.82 -37.50
N LYS A 497 -8.74 -28.77 -36.18
CA LYS A 497 -8.33 -27.58 -35.41
C LYS A 497 -6.80 -27.50 -35.29
N LYS A 498 -6.28 -26.25 -35.31
CA LYS A 498 -4.84 -25.99 -35.10
C LYS A 498 -4.40 -26.41 -33.68
N PRO A 499 -3.14 -26.84 -33.47
CA PRO A 499 -2.63 -27.17 -32.15
C PRO A 499 -2.72 -26.01 -31.15
N ILE A 500 -3.01 -26.34 -29.89
CA ILE A 500 -2.99 -25.42 -28.75
C ILE A 500 -1.63 -24.74 -28.66
N GLN A 501 -1.64 -23.41 -28.54
CA GLN A 501 -0.45 -22.64 -28.23
C GLN A 501 -0.25 -22.56 -26.72
N ILE A 502 0.92 -22.95 -26.22
CA ILE A 502 1.22 -22.96 -24.78
C ILE A 502 2.09 -21.75 -24.45
N VAL A 503 1.70 -20.96 -23.45
CA VAL A 503 2.50 -19.83 -22.97
C VAL A 503 2.95 -20.09 -21.53
N LEU A 504 4.27 -19.99 -21.31
CA LEU A 504 4.90 -20.16 -20.01
C LEU A 504 5.55 -18.85 -19.56
N PRO A 505 4.89 -18.09 -18.67
CA PRO A 505 5.55 -17.04 -17.91
C PRO A 505 6.69 -17.60 -17.05
N ASP A 506 7.80 -16.87 -16.99
CA ASP A 506 8.84 -17.11 -15.98
C ASP A 506 8.27 -16.91 -14.57
N LEU A 507 8.69 -17.73 -13.62
CA LEU A 507 8.40 -17.58 -12.20
C LEU A 507 8.83 -16.19 -11.73
N PHE A 508 7.93 -15.49 -11.08
CA PHE A 508 8.15 -14.13 -10.62
C PHE A 508 9.16 -14.06 -9.48
N TYR A 509 9.93 -12.98 -9.46
CA TYR A 509 10.73 -12.62 -8.31
C TYR A 509 9.82 -12.36 -7.09
N SER A 510 10.25 -12.81 -5.91
CA SER A 510 9.52 -12.62 -4.65
C SER A 510 10.50 -12.65 -3.47
N ASP A 511 10.22 -11.81 -2.46
CA ASP A 511 10.94 -11.73 -1.20
C ASP A 511 10.15 -12.26 0.02
N ARG A 512 8.86 -12.59 -0.16
CA ARG A 512 7.95 -12.93 0.94
C ARG A 512 8.43 -14.12 1.78
N THR A 513 8.30 -13.98 3.10
CA THR A 513 8.62 -15.01 4.11
C THR A 513 7.47 -15.15 5.12
N THR A 514 7.53 -16.09 6.05
CA THR A 514 6.57 -16.19 7.17
C THR A 514 6.79 -15.10 8.23
N ARG A 515 8.02 -14.59 8.35
CA ARG A 515 8.39 -13.40 9.12
C ARG A 515 8.33 -12.18 8.21
N PHE A 516 7.20 -11.47 8.27
CA PHE A 516 6.88 -10.46 7.26
C PHE A 516 7.76 -9.19 7.32
N ASP A 517 8.47 -8.97 8.43
CA ASP A 517 9.48 -7.93 8.63
C ASP A 517 10.80 -8.18 7.88
N ILE A 518 11.06 -9.43 7.47
CA ILE A 518 12.29 -9.84 6.79
C ILE A 518 12.01 -10.10 5.30
N ARG A 519 13.01 -9.81 4.47
CA ARG A 519 13.01 -10.12 3.03
C ARG A 519 13.97 -11.27 2.74
N ASN A 520 13.49 -12.32 2.06
CA ASN A 520 14.35 -13.40 1.57
C ASN A 520 14.19 -13.54 0.07
N ASN A 521 15.25 -13.20 -0.66
CA ASN A 521 15.32 -13.40 -2.11
C ASN A 521 15.16 -14.89 -2.44
N ARG A 522 13.98 -15.30 -2.90
CA ARG A 522 13.68 -16.71 -3.22
C ARG A 522 14.47 -17.25 -4.41
N PHE A 523 15.07 -16.37 -5.22
CA PHE A 523 15.91 -16.80 -6.35
C PHE A 523 17.29 -17.26 -5.92
N THR A 524 17.75 -16.91 -4.72
CA THR A 524 19.06 -17.32 -4.19
C THR A 524 18.94 -18.09 -2.88
N LYS A 525 17.89 -17.86 -2.10
CA LYS A 525 17.63 -18.59 -0.85
C LYS A 525 17.15 -20.00 -1.17
N LYS A 526 17.77 -20.99 -0.51
CA LYS A 526 17.31 -22.39 -0.51
C LYS A 526 16.12 -22.56 0.44
N ASN A 527 15.12 -23.34 0.03
CA ASN A 527 14.03 -23.81 0.87
C ASN A 527 14.50 -24.96 1.79
N GLY A 528 13.56 -25.56 2.54
CA GLY A 528 13.86 -26.64 3.50
C GLY A 528 14.46 -27.91 2.88
N ILE A 529 14.36 -28.11 1.57
CA ILE A 529 14.96 -29.24 0.84
C ILE A 529 16.16 -28.83 -0.01
N GLY A 530 16.75 -27.66 0.26
CA GLY A 530 17.99 -27.23 -0.38
C GLY A 530 17.84 -26.64 -1.79
N LEU A 531 16.61 -26.39 -2.26
CA LEU A 531 16.32 -25.87 -3.61
C LEU A 531 15.96 -24.39 -3.60
N THR A 532 16.31 -23.67 -4.66
CA THR A 532 15.95 -22.27 -4.91
C THR A 532 14.79 -22.15 -5.90
N LEU A 533 14.10 -21.01 -5.97
CA LEU A 533 13.07 -20.78 -6.99
C LEU A 533 13.65 -20.85 -8.43
N LYS A 534 14.94 -20.56 -8.60
CA LYS A 534 15.66 -20.73 -9.88
C LYS A 534 15.76 -22.20 -10.31
N ASP A 535 15.81 -23.15 -9.36
CA ASP A 535 15.85 -24.58 -9.69
C ASP A 535 14.52 -25.05 -10.28
N TYR A 536 13.39 -24.59 -9.74
CA TYR A 536 12.06 -24.82 -10.33
C TYR A 536 11.93 -24.15 -11.71
N GLN A 537 12.44 -22.92 -11.86
CA GLN A 537 12.50 -22.26 -13.17
C GLN A 537 13.34 -23.03 -14.19
N LYS A 538 14.45 -23.64 -13.76
CA LYS A 538 15.29 -24.52 -14.59
C LYS A 538 14.50 -25.77 -15.02
N ALA A 539 13.71 -26.37 -14.13
CA ALA A 539 12.84 -27.50 -14.47
C ALA A 539 11.78 -27.14 -15.53
N ILE A 540 11.11 -25.99 -15.41
CA ILE A 540 10.20 -25.47 -16.46
C ILE A 540 10.94 -25.35 -17.80
N ASN A 541 12.14 -24.77 -17.78
CA ASN A 541 12.94 -24.57 -19.00
C ASN A 541 13.36 -25.89 -19.66
N THR A 542 13.72 -26.89 -18.87
CA THR A 542 14.06 -28.24 -19.33
C THR A 542 12.85 -28.92 -19.97
N ILE A 543 11.70 -28.92 -19.30
CA ILE A 543 10.47 -29.54 -19.83
C ILE A 543 9.99 -28.83 -21.09
N ARG A 544 10.02 -27.50 -21.12
CA ARG A 544 9.70 -26.72 -22.33
C ARG A 544 10.54 -27.21 -23.51
N LYS A 545 11.86 -27.31 -23.37
CA LYS A 545 12.76 -27.81 -24.43
C LYS A 545 12.38 -29.24 -24.86
N LYS A 546 12.12 -30.12 -23.89
CA LYS A 546 11.71 -31.52 -24.13
C LYS A 546 10.45 -31.60 -25.00
N TYR A 547 9.38 -30.87 -24.65
CA TYR A 547 8.11 -30.96 -25.37
C TYR A 547 8.05 -30.11 -26.64
N THR A 548 8.87 -29.06 -26.75
CA THR A 548 9.07 -28.35 -28.03
C THR A 548 9.66 -29.32 -29.07
N LYS A 549 10.65 -30.14 -28.69
CA LYS A 549 11.19 -31.20 -29.55
C LYS A 549 10.17 -32.29 -29.90
N LYS A 550 9.11 -32.43 -29.11
CA LYS A 550 7.98 -33.35 -29.38
C LYS A 550 6.85 -32.69 -30.19
N GLY A 551 7.09 -31.50 -30.76
CA GLY A 551 6.14 -30.83 -31.65
C GLY A 551 5.09 -29.95 -30.96
N LEU A 552 5.15 -29.75 -29.63
CA LEU A 552 4.26 -28.79 -28.98
C LEU A 552 4.71 -27.35 -29.23
N ALA A 553 3.75 -26.47 -29.55
CA ALA A 553 4.00 -25.05 -29.73
C ALA A 553 4.08 -24.34 -28.37
N ILE A 554 5.30 -24.10 -27.87
CA ILE A 554 5.53 -23.54 -26.53
C ILE A 554 6.31 -22.21 -26.60
N HIS A 555 5.67 -21.17 -26.07
CA HIS A 555 6.15 -19.80 -26.02
C HIS A 555 6.57 -19.45 -24.61
N ARG A 556 7.72 -18.79 -24.45
CA ARG A 556 8.21 -18.34 -23.14
C ARG A 556 8.04 -16.84 -22.99
N PHE A 557 7.36 -16.42 -21.93
CA PHE A 557 7.22 -15.01 -21.56
C PHE A 557 8.17 -14.67 -20.41
N ARG A 558 9.12 -13.76 -20.64
CA ARG A 558 10.10 -13.35 -19.63
C ARG A 558 9.47 -12.35 -18.66
N THR A 559 9.68 -12.53 -17.35
CA THR A 559 9.04 -11.69 -16.31
C THR A 559 10.03 -10.95 -15.41
N GLN A 560 11.32 -11.26 -15.51
CA GLN A 560 12.36 -10.77 -14.60
C GLN A 560 12.58 -9.25 -14.64
N HIS A 561 12.18 -8.56 -15.71
CA HIS A 561 12.28 -7.10 -15.83
C HIS A 561 11.03 -6.37 -15.29
N ILE A 562 9.99 -7.11 -14.90
CA ILE A 562 8.76 -6.56 -14.32
C ILE A 562 8.95 -6.41 -12.80
N ILE A 563 9.40 -7.49 -12.16
CA ILE A 563 9.71 -7.54 -10.73
C ILE A 563 11.14 -8.04 -10.53
N THR A 564 11.91 -7.27 -9.80
CA THR A 564 13.34 -7.45 -9.53
C THR A 564 13.58 -7.36 -8.01
N HIS A 565 14.76 -7.75 -7.56
CA HIS A 565 15.19 -7.55 -6.17
C HIS A 565 15.21 -6.06 -5.73
N VAL A 566 15.34 -5.13 -6.69
CA VAL A 566 15.36 -3.69 -6.41
C VAL A 566 13.95 -3.15 -6.19
N ASN A 567 13.02 -3.47 -7.08
CA ASN A 567 11.68 -2.89 -7.08
C ASN A 567 10.62 -3.78 -6.40
N CYS A 568 10.92 -4.99 -5.95
CA CYS A 568 9.98 -5.89 -5.29
C CYS A 568 9.13 -5.18 -4.20
N PRO A 569 9.71 -4.38 -3.26
CA PRO A 569 8.92 -3.73 -2.22
C PRO A 569 7.95 -2.64 -2.69
N VAL A 570 8.07 -2.18 -3.95
CA VAL A 570 7.17 -1.16 -4.54
C VAL A 570 6.28 -1.74 -5.63
N ALA A 571 6.71 -2.83 -6.27
CA ALA A 571 5.98 -3.52 -7.33
C ALA A 571 5.03 -4.60 -6.79
N THR A 572 5.16 -4.98 -5.52
CA THR A 572 4.34 -5.99 -4.86
C THR A 572 3.62 -5.43 -3.63
N ALA A 573 2.40 -5.91 -3.40
CA ALA A 573 1.59 -5.55 -2.24
C ALA A 573 2.03 -6.28 -0.96
N ASP A 574 2.71 -7.43 -1.05
CA ASP A 574 3.13 -8.22 0.11
C ASP A 574 4.45 -9.01 -0.10
N ASN A 575 5.37 -8.44 -0.90
CA ASN A 575 6.63 -9.08 -1.31
C ASN A 575 6.46 -10.38 -2.12
N LEU A 576 5.25 -10.69 -2.58
CA LEU A 576 4.93 -11.82 -3.47
C LEU A 576 3.91 -11.41 -4.54
N HIS A 577 2.74 -10.97 -4.11
CA HIS A 577 1.63 -10.60 -4.98
C HIS A 577 1.81 -9.19 -5.52
N MET A 578 1.45 -8.99 -6.78
CA MET A 578 1.62 -7.72 -7.48
C MET A 578 0.70 -6.63 -6.91
N THR A 579 1.13 -5.38 -7.01
CA THR A 579 0.22 -4.23 -6.88
C THR A 579 -0.68 -4.12 -8.11
N LYS A 580 -1.78 -3.35 -8.01
CA LYS A 580 -2.70 -3.12 -9.14
C LYS A 580 -1.99 -2.56 -10.37
N THR A 581 -1.03 -1.66 -10.17
CA THR A 581 -0.23 -1.06 -11.25
C THR A 581 0.72 -2.09 -11.88
N THR A 582 1.26 -3.02 -11.10
CA THR A 582 2.13 -4.08 -11.61
C THR A 582 1.32 -5.13 -12.37
N TYR A 583 0.11 -5.48 -11.92
CA TYR A 583 -0.81 -6.33 -12.69
C TYR A 583 -1.17 -5.70 -14.03
N ALA A 584 -1.50 -4.40 -14.04
CA ALA A 584 -1.76 -3.64 -15.27
C ALA A 584 -0.56 -3.70 -16.24
N ARG A 585 0.65 -3.40 -15.75
CA ARG A 585 1.88 -3.47 -16.55
C ARG A 585 2.11 -4.87 -17.11
N TYR A 586 1.99 -5.91 -16.27
CA TYR A 586 2.17 -7.28 -16.70
C TYR A 586 1.15 -7.68 -17.78
N GLY A 587 -0.13 -7.35 -17.58
CA GLY A 587 -1.18 -7.61 -18.55
C GLY A 587 -0.95 -6.90 -19.88
N ASN A 588 -0.49 -5.64 -19.86
CA ASN A 588 -0.12 -4.90 -21.07
C ASN A 588 1.02 -5.59 -21.84
N GLU A 589 2.08 -5.98 -21.13
CA GLU A 589 3.25 -6.62 -21.75
C GLU A 589 2.93 -8.03 -22.26
N LEU A 590 2.16 -8.83 -21.51
CA LEU A 590 1.73 -10.16 -21.96
C LEU A 590 0.74 -10.07 -23.12
N SER A 591 -0.14 -9.07 -23.16
CA SER A 591 -1.02 -8.83 -24.32
C SER A 591 -0.21 -8.56 -25.58
N ALA A 592 0.78 -7.66 -25.50
CA ALA A 592 1.65 -7.36 -26.64
C ALA A 592 2.42 -8.62 -27.10
N PHE A 593 2.87 -9.45 -26.15
CA PHE A 593 3.51 -10.73 -26.46
C PHE A 593 2.56 -11.71 -27.15
N LEU A 594 1.34 -11.88 -26.63
CA LEU A 594 0.32 -12.77 -27.18
C LEU A 594 -0.05 -12.34 -28.60
N ILE A 595 -0.34 -11.06 -28.81
CA ILE A 595 -0.65 -10.53 -30.15
C ILE A 595 0.49 -10.85 -31.12
N LYS A 596 1.74 -10.51 -30.76
CA LYS A 596 2.88 -10.63 -31.67
C LYS A 596 3.24 -12.09 -32.01
N ASN A 597 3.17 -13.00 -31.03
CA ASN A 597 3.79 -14.33 -31.15
C ASN A 597 2.79 -15.48 -31.19
N VAL A 598 1.55 -15.27 -30.73
CA VAL A 598 0.59 -16.34 -30.47
C VAL A 598 -0.68 -16.14 -31.28
N LEU A 599 -1.41 -15.04 -31.06
CA LEU A 599 -2.76 -14.83 -31.58
C LEU A 599 -2.79 -14.55 -33.09
N THR A 600 -1.73 -13.95 -33.66
CA THR A 600 -1.65 -13.67 -35.11
C THR A 600 -0.93 -14.76 -35.92
N SER A 601 -0.53 -15.88 -35.29
CA SER A 601 0.19 -16.95 -35.97
C SER A 601 -0.72 -17.62 -37.02
N GLY A 602 -0.50 -17.28 -38.31
CA GLY A 602 -1.26 -17.80 -39.45
C GLY A 602 -2.15 -16.80 -40.19
N LEU A 603 -2.12 -15.50 -39.86
CA LEU A 603 -2.62 -14.46 -40.77
C LEU A 603 -1.50 -14.12 -41.77
N PRO A 604 -1.78 -13.94 -43.08
CA PRO A 604 -0.77 -13.52 -44.03
C PRO A 604 -0.14 -12.22 -43.53
N ARG A 605 1.20 -12.15 -43.52
CA ARG A 605 1.91 -10.91 -43.23
C ARG A 605 1.50 -9.90 -44.29
N LYS A 606 0.53 -9.04 -43.99
CA LYS A 606 0.36 -7.81 -44.77
C LYS A 606 1.67 -7.05 -44.64
N ASN A 607 2.35 -6.86 -45.77
CA ASN A 607 3.52 -6.00 -45.86
C ASN A 607 3.17 -4.68 -45.15
N ARG A 608 3.94 -4.36 -44.10
CA ARG A 608 3.86 -3.03 -43.52
C ARG A 608 4.46 -2.05 -44.55
N PRO A 609 3.84 -0.88 -44.76
CA PRO A 609 4.48 0.19 -45.52
C PRO A 609 5.77 0.65 -44.84
#